data_AF-A0A243SJP4-F1
#
_entry.id   AF-A0A243SJP4-F1
#
_cell.length_a   1.000
_cell.length_b   1.000
_cell.length_c   1.000
_cell.angle_alpha   90.00
_cell.angle_beta   90.00
_cell.angle_gamma   90.00
#
_symmetry.space_group_name_H-M   'P 1'
#
loop_
_entity.id
_entity.type
_entity.pdbx_description
1 polymer ?
#
loop_
_entity_poly.entity_id
_entity_poly.type
_entity_poly.pdbx_seq_one_letter_code
_entity_poly.pdbx_strand_id
1 'polypeptide(L)'
;MKKHLYLLLLLLSTAVFAQQKQVVTSIDTIKNKIGAEFKLSIKTTVDSSSRVIFPKSRNFGALEVIQSYPVDTVKIDGRYELTKRYGLTQFDSGRYVIPRFKIFINNQAFLTDSLLVEVANVQVDTLKQKMYDIKDIAPAEETMGNWWKYVLAILVLAGIAVLIYWFIKKRQEKKLQEEVFKTPIEKATTLLDTLERKELWQKGEVKAYYSELTDIARNYIEEAIEIPAMESTTSELIQGLRAASVKKKMTLSQEIIENLERVLKQADLVKFAKSKPLDFEITEDRNKIQKVILTLDKSIPVEVPLEEELLLNEAQKQKQIELQLRKQRKKRIQTAIASVVFLVTAVTTYFIATRGFDFVKDNIMGHPTKELLEGEWVKSEYGNPGIIIETPKVLKRVDLTKTLPKNGMALIKEMQSFGYGSIVDRFYVMVSTLKFKAETQIDLAKSMDGALQSLEAQGAQNMIVKQEEFETPEGVKGLKAYGTFSQLDSQNKTTARMYYEALLFSQEGGLQQILIFHEEGDSYGNEISERVLNTVELKQASK
;
A
#
# COMPACT_ATOMS: atom_id res chain seq x y z
N MET A 1 70.00 13.71 85.74
CA MET A 1 69.24 14.27 84.60
C MET A 1 68.64 13.22 83.66
N LYS A 2 69.40 12.24 83.14
CA LYS A 2 68.86 11.22 82.21
C LYS A 2 67.69 10.38 82.76
N LYS A 3 67.72 9.98 84.04
CA LYS A 3 66.64 9.17 84.66
C LYS A 3 65.29 9.92 84.78
N HIS A 4 65.31 11.24 85.00
CA HIS A 4 64.09 12.05 85.05
C HIS A 4 63.48 12.28 83.66
N LEU A 5 64.32 12.33 82.60
CA LEU A 5 63.85 12.45 81.22
C LEU A 5 63.10 11.19 80.75
N TYR A 6 63.60 10.00 81.08
CA TYR A 6 62.89 8.74 80.76
C TYR A 6 61.57 8.61 81.52
N LEU A 7 61.51 9.08 82.78
CA LEU A 7 60.27 9.06 83.56
C LEU A 7 59.22 10.04 82.98
N LEU A 8 59.65 11.22 82.53
CA LEU A 8 58.80 12.21 81.85
C LEU A 8 58.27 11.67 80.51
N LEU A 9 59.13 10.98 79.74
CA LEU A 9 58.75 10.40 78.44
C LEU A 9 57.79 9.21 78.60
N LEU A 10 57.93 8.44 79.68
CA LEU A 10 57.00 7.36 80.04
C LEU A 10 55.63 7.92 80.47
N LEU A 11 55.61 8.98 81.28
CA LEU A 11 54.38 9.70 81.67
C LEU A 11 53.67 10.38 80.49
N LEU A 12 54.44 10.90 79.51
CA LEU A 12 53.86 11.47 78.28
C LEU A 12 53.24 10.38 77.39
N SER A 13 53.83 9.18 77.34
CA SER A 13 53.30 8.06 76.55
C SER A 13 51.98 7.52 77.08
N THR A 14 51.75 7.54 78.40
CA THR A 14 50.48 7.12 79.01
C THR A 14 49.33 8.11 78.78
N ALA A 15 49.63 9.40 78.55
CA ALA A 15 48.61 10.40 78.24
C ALA A 15 48.03 10.25 76.82
N VAL A 16 48.78 9.67 75.89
CA VAL A 16 48.36 9.47 74.49
C VAL A 16 47.39 8.28 74.34
N PHE A 17 47.46 7.29 75.23
CA PHE A 17 46.57 6.11 75.21
C PHE A 17 45.21 6.32 75.90
N ALA A 18 44.93 7.49 76.47
CA ALA A 18 43.73 7.74 77.28
C ALA A 18 42.56 8.44 76.54
N GLN A 19 42.66 8.71 75.23
CA GLN A 19 41.59 9.37 74.47
C GLN A 19 40.75 8.36 73.66
N GLN A 20 40.05 7.46 74.33
CA GLN A 20 38.98 6.71 73.68
C GLN A 20 37.75 7.63 73.56
N LYS A 21 37.33 7.95 72.34
CA LYS A 21 36.15 8.80 72.11
C LYS A 21 34.91 8.14 72.71
N GLN A 22 34.19 8.88 73.56
CA GLN A 22 32.93 8.44 74.18
C GLN A 22 31.83 8.10 73.14
N VAL A 23 31.89 8.73 71.97
CA VAL A 23 30.99 8.48 70.83
C VAL A 23 31.85 8.18 69.60
N VAL A 24 31.59 7.05 68.95
CA VAL A 24 32.27 6.63 67.73
C VAL A 24 31.23 6.54 66.61
N THR A 25 31.55 7.14 65.47
CA THR A 25 30.68 7.11 64.27
C THR A 25 31.39 6.31 63.18
N SER A 26 30.65 5.46 62.49
CA SER A 26 31.15 4.61 61.41
C SER A 26 30.09 4.48 60.32
N ILE A 27 30.52 4.15 59.10
CA ILE A 27 29.65 3.93 57.95
C ILE A 27 30.10 2.67 57.23
N ASP A 28 29.17 1.96 56.61
CA ASP A 28 29.42 0.69 55.91
C ASP A 28 30.21 0.89 54.60
N THR A 29 29.87 1.91 53.81
CA THR A 29 30.60 2.31 52.61
C THR A 29 30.70 3.83 52.51
N ILE A 30 31.78 4.31 51.91
CA ILE A 30 31.97 5.73 51.58
C ILE A 30 31.50 6.07 50.16
N LYS A 31 31.16 5.06 49.35
CA LYS A 31 30.70 5.22 47.97
C LYS A 31 29.56 4.25 47.67
N ASN A 32 28.43 4.78 47.19
CA ASN A 32 27.27 3.97 46.80
C ASN A 32 26.56 4.56 45.59
N LYS A 33 25.65 3.81 44.94
CA LYS A 33 24.90 4.29 43.77
C LYS A 33 23.77 5.24 44.19
N ILE A 34 23.29 6.06 43.26
CA ILE A 34 22.06 6.85 43.43
C ILE A 34 20.93 5.97 43.97
N GLY A 35 20.24 6.46 45.00
CA GLY A 35 19.11 5.80 45.65
C GLY A 35 19.49 4.64 46.59
N ALA A 36 20.76 4.23 46.65
CA ALA A 36 21.21 3.14 47.51
C ALA A 36 21.48 3.60 48.95
N GLU A 37 21.22 2.71 49.91
CA GLU A 37 21.34 3.00 51.35
C GLU A 37 22.80 3.02 51.82
N PHE A 38 23.16 4.06 52.57
CA PHE A 38 24.34 4.11 53.43
C PHE A 38 23.94 3.83 54.87
N LYS A 39 24.64 2.92 55.55
CA LYS A 39 24.33 2.53 56.95
C LYS A 39 25.26 3.25 57.93
N LEU A 40 24.78 4.37 58.46
CA LEU A 40 25.46 5.12 59.51
C LEU A 40 25.27 4.42 60.86
N SER A 41 26.37 4.06 61.51
CA SER A 41 26.39 3.43 62.84
C SER A 41 27.05 4.33 63.86
N ILE A 42 26.34 4.61 64.94
CA ILE A 42 26.78 5.43 66.06
C ILE A 42 26.87 4.54 67.29
N LYS A 43 28.08 4.46 67.88
CA LYS A 43 28.38 3.63 69.04
C LYS A 43 28.77 4.48 70.25
N THR A 44 28.32 4.09 71.43
CA THR A 44 28.76 4.68 72.70
C THR A 44 28.76 3.66 73.82
N THR A 45 29.70 3.78 74.76
CA THR A 45 29.83 2.85 75.89
C THR A 45 29.52 3.57 77.19
N VAL A 46 28.45 3.15 77.87
CA VAL A 46 27.88 3.84 79.03
C VAL A 46 27.67 2.89 80.22
N ASP A 47 27.61 3.45 81.42
CA ASP A 47 27.31 2.69 82.62
C ASP A 47 25.83 2.29 82.70
N SER A 48 25.50 1.30 83.52
CA SER A 48 24.16 0.70 83.62
C SER A 48 23.02 1.66 83.98
N SER A 49 23.33 2.76 84.66
CA SER A 49 22.34 3.79 85.04
C SER A 49 22.26 4.96 84.05
N SER A 50 23.03 4.94 82.96
CA SER A 50 23.14 6.08 82.05
C SER A 50 21.96 6.18 81.07
N ARG A 51 21.44 7.40 80.88
CA ARG A 51 20.41 7.70 79.88
C ARG A 51 21.06 8.24 78.61
N VAL A 52 20.88 7.53 77.49
CA VAL A 52 21.39 7.93 76.16
C VAL A 52 20.25 8.32 75.23
N ILE A 53 20.35 9.49 74.60
CA ILE A 53 19.38 10.01 73.63
C ILE A 53 20.09 10.23 72.29
N PHE A 54 19.71 9.42 71.30
CA PHE A 54 20.16 9.54 69.92
C PHE A 54 19.31 10.54 69.12
N PRO A 55 19.87 11.20 68.10
CA PRO A 55 19.15 12.19 67.31
C PRO A 55 17.98 11.57 66.53
N LYS A 56 16.82 12.23 66.55
CA LYS A 56 15.66 11.90 65.72
C LYS A 56 15.50 12.99 64.67
N SER A 57 16.20 12.85 63.54
CA SER A 57 16.08 13.77 62.40
C SER A 57 15.54 13.02 61.19
N ARG A 58 14.83 13.72 60.31
CA ARG A 58 14.42 13.20 59.00
C ARG A 58 15.58 13.23 58.00
N ASN A 59 16.50 14.18 58.14
CA ASN A 59 17.65 14.34 57.25
C ASN A 59 18.93 14.53 58.07
N PHE A 60 20.05 14.04 57.54
CA PHE A 60 21.39 14.33 58.05
C PHE A 60 22.21 15.05 56.98
N GLY A 61 22.26 16.38 57.08
CA GLY A 61 22.79 17.21 56.01
C GLY A 61 21.86 17.13 54.79
N ALA A 62 22.42 16.85 53.63
CA ALA A 62 21.67 16.65 52.39
C ALA A 62 21.13 15.22 52.22
N LEU A 63 21.52 14.27 53.07
CA LEU A 63 21.06 12.88 52.97
C LEU A 63 19.75 12.68 53.74
N GLU A 64 18.83 11.95 53.14
CA GLU A 64 17.53 11.61 53.74
C GLU A 64 17.63 10.35 54.60
N VAL A 65 17.03 10.36 55.80
CA VAL A 65 16.96 9.21 56.71
C VAL A 65 15.75 8.37 56.33
N ILE A 66 15.98 7.31 55.56
CA ILE A 66 14.93 6.36 55.16
C ILE A 66 14.55 5.38 56.27
N GLN A 67 15.50 5.09 57.18
CA GLN A 67 15.25 4.15 58.27
C GLN A 67 16.04 4.50 59.54
N SER A 68 15.37 4.40 60.68
CA SER A 68 16.00 4.48 62.01
C SER A 68 15.86 3.15 62.71
N TYR A 69 16.94 2.36 62.73
CA TYR A 69 16.94 1.01 63.29
C TYR A 69 16.87 1.04 64.83
N PRO A 70 16.35 0.01 65.51
CA PRO A 70 16.36 -0.06 66.97
C PRO A 70 17.79 0.01 67.53
N VAL A 71 17.92 0.48 68.79
CA VAL A 71 19.22 0.53 69.46
C VAL A 71 19.61 -0.89 69.86
N ASP A 72 20.78 -1.33 69.42
CA ASP A 72 21.39 -2.59 69.81
C ASP A 72 22.24 -2.39 71.07
N THR A 73 22.25 -3.36 71.98
CA THR A 73 22.87 -3.25 73.31
C THR A 73 23.69 -4.49 73.59
N VAL A 74 24.99 -4.31 73.81
CA VAL A 74 25.93 -5.38 74.19
C VAL A 74 26.53 -5.06 75.55
N LYS A 75 26.51 -6.02 76.48
CA LYS A 75 27.12 -5.85 77.81
C LYS A 75 28.59 -6.28 77.75
N ILE A 76 29.51 -5.39 78.13
CA ILE A 76 30.95 -5.63 78.15
C ILE A 76 31.49 -5.13 79.50
N ASP A 77 32.08 -6.02 80.29
CA ASP A 77 32.76 -5.69 81.56
C ASP A 77 31.99 -4.75 82.50
N GLY A 78 30.68 -4.99 82.66
CA GLY A 78 29.81 -4.19 83.54
C GLY A 78 29.27 -2.89 82.94
N ARG A 79 29.68 -2.53 81.72
CA ARG A 79 29.16 -1.41 80.92
C ARG A 79 28.30 -1.91 79.77
N TYR A 80 27.52 -1.01 79.17
CA TYR A 80 26.72 -1.27 77.97
C TYR A 80 27.29 -0.52 76.78
N GLU A 81 27.64 -1.23 75.71
CA GLU A 81 27.84 -0.66 74.38
C GLU A 81 26.48 -0.56 73.69
N LEU A 82 26.07 0.68 73.39
CA LEU A 82 24.86 0.98 72.65
C LEU A 82 25.22 1.34 71.20
N THR A 83 24.61 0.65 70.24
CA THR A 83 24.77 0.92 68.81
C THR A 83 23.44 1.37 68.20
N LYS A 84 23.39 2.57 67.66
CA LYS A 84 22.26 3.09 66.88
C LYS A 84 22.62 3.15 65.41
N ARG A 85 21.77 2.59 64.54
CA ARG A 85 21.95 2.64 63.08
C ARG A 85 20.90 3.50 62.39
N TYR A 86 21.30 4.16 61.31
CA TYR A 86 20.44 4.92 60.41
C TYR A 86 20.74 4.53 58.95
N GLY A 87 19.69 4.29 58.18
CA GLY A 87 19.75 4.15 56.74
C GLY A 87 19.60 5.52 56.09
N LEU A 88 20.60 5.94 55.31
CA LEU A 88 20.66 7.23 54.64
C LEU A 88 20.67 7.05 53.12
N THR A 89 20.00 7.90 52.36
CA THR A 89 20.02 7.85 50.88
C THR A 89 20.06 9.23 50.25
N GLN A 90 20.32 9.27 48.94
CA GLN A 90 20.30 10.46 48.09
C GLN A 90 19.96 10.09 46.65
N PHE A 91 19.15 10.92 45.99
CA PHE A 91 18.66 10.70 44.63
C PHE A 91 19.45 11.42 43.55
N ASP A 92 20.37 12.31 43.96
CA ASP A 92 21.29 13.00 43.06
C ASP A 92 22.72 12.45 43.20
N SER A 93 23.44 12.33 42.08
CA SER A 93 24.86 12.00 42.12
C SER A 93 25.69 13.18 42.62
N GLY A 94 26.66 12.91 43.49
CA GLY A 94 27.50 13.96 44.06
C GLY A 94 28.28 13.50 45.28
N ARG A 95 29.00 14.43 45.91
CA ARG A 95 29.67 14.21 47.18
C ARG A 95 28.93 14.96 48.28
N TYR A 96 28.58 14.24 49.34
CA TYR A 96 27.75 14.76 50.42
C TYR A 96 28.44 14.57 51.77
N VAL A 97 28.32 15.58 52.62
CA VAL A 97 28.85 15.53 53.99
C VAL A 97 27.71 15.19 54.94
N ILE A 98 27.90 14.14 55.74
CA ILE A 98 27.12 13.86 56.94
C ILE A 98 27.69 14.76 58.05
N PRO A 99 26.94 15.78 58.51
CA PRO A 99 27.47 16.73 59.48
C PRO A 99 27.52 16.13 60.88
N ARG A 100 28.14 16.84 61.81
CA ARG A 100 28.23 16.42 63.22
C ARG A 100 26.92 16.70 63.94
N PHE A 101 26.42 15.72 64.70
CA PHE A 101 25.20 15.84 65.50
C PHE A 101 25.47 15.58 66.98
N LYS A 102 24.58 16.08 67.83
CA LYS A 102 24.67 15.91 69.28
C LYS A 102 23.97 14.63 69.72
N ILE A 103 24.63 13.88 70.59
CA ILE A 103 24.09 12.76 71.36
C ILE A 103 24.14 13.17 72.82
N PHE A 104 23.06 12.97 73.55
CA PHE A 104 23.03 13.28 74.97
C PHE A 104 23.23 12.02 75.80
N ILE A 105 24.23 12.03 76.67
CA ILE A 105 24.49 10.98 77.67
C ILE A 105 24.41 11.66 79.03
N ASN A 106 23.45 11.27 79.88
CA ASN A 106 23.22 11.91 81.18
C ASN A 106 23.14 13.44 81.12
N ASN A 107 22.37 13.97 80.15
CA ASN A 107 22.24 15.40 79.84
C ASN A 107 23.51 16.12 79.32
N GLN A 108 24.64 15.44 79.16
CA GLN A 108 25.84 16.00 78.54
C GLN A 108 25.86 15.72 77.04
N ALA A 109 26.16 16.73 76.23
CA ALA A 109 26.19 16.62 74.77
C ALA A 109 27.56 16.16 74.25
N PHE A 110 27.57 15.09 73.46
CA PHE A 110 28.72 14.58 72.72
C PHE A 110 28.47 14.69 71.22
N LEU A 111 29.50 15.05 70.45
CA LEU A 111 29.38 15.22 68.99
C LEU A 111 29.80 13.95 68.25
N THR A 112 29.04 13.59 67.22
CA THR A 112 29.45 12.58 66.24
C THR A 112 30.60 13.11 65.37
N ASP A 113 31.25 12.21 64.63
CA ASP A 113 32.21 12.58 63.61
C ASP A 113 31.49 13.00 62.32
N SER A 114 32.15 13.84 61.52
CA SER A 114 31.67 14.25 60.19
C SER A 114 32.21 13.28 59.15
N LEU A 115 31.37 12.81 58.23
CA LEU A 115 31.77 11.82 57.21
C LEU A 115 31.45 12.34 55.80
N LEU A 116 32.36 12.14 54.84
CA LEU A 116 32.14 12.46 53.43
C LEU A 116 31.78 11.17 52.69
N VAL A 117 30.68 11.19 51.93
CA VAL A 117 30.22 10.05 51.12
C VAL A 117 30.01 10.46 49.66
N GLU A 118 30.19 9.53 48.73
CA GLU A 118 30.03 9.75 47.29
C GLU A 118 28.86 8.92 46.74
N VAL A 119 27.93 9.59 46.08
CA VAL A 119 26.78 8.99 45.38
C VAL A 119 27.14 8.92 43.90
N ALA A 120 27.43 7.72 43.43
CA ALA A 120 27.83 7.43 42.06
C ALA A 120 26.60 7.30 41.15
N ASN A 121 26.70 7.87 39.96
CA ASN A 121 25.70 7.66 38.92
C ASN A 121 25.76 6.22 38.37
N VAL A 122 24.65 5.74 37.81
CA VAL A 122 24.60 4.45 37.13
C VAL A 122 25.21 4.62 35.74
N GLN A 123 26.30 3.92 35.46
CA GLN A 123 26.89 3.91 34.11
C GLN A 123 25.97 3.17 33.15
N VAL A 124 25.38 3.88 32.20
CA VAL A 124 24.69 3.30 31.05
C VAL A 124 25.72 3.07 29.94
N ASP A 125 25.92 1.82 29.54
CA ASP A 125 26.88 1.43 28.49
C ASP A 125 26.29 1.74 27.11
N THR A 126 26.47 2.98 26.65
CA THR A 126 25.92 3.47 25.39
C THR A 126 26.62 2.90 24.14
N LEU A 127 27.74 2.17 24.30
CA LEU A 127 28.52 1.63 23.19
C LEU A 127 27.99 0.27 22.68
N LYS A 128 27.15 -0.44 23.44
CA LYS A 128 26.55 -1.72 23.02
C LYS A 128 25.17 -1.59 22.39
N GLN A 129 24.56 -0.42 22.46
CA GLN A 129 23.32 -0.11 21.76
C GLN A 129 23.64 0.60 20.45
N LYS A 130 23.48 -0.11 19.32
CA LYS A 130 23.46 0.53 18.01
C LYS A 130 22.29 1.53 18.02
N MET A 131 22.59 2.82 18.01
CA MET A 131 21.59 3.84 17.73
C MET A 131 21.10 3.60 16.30
N TYR A 132 19.87 3.11 16.17
CA TYR A 132 19.19 3.09 14.89
C TYR A 132 18.68 4.51 14.61
N ASP A 133 18.78 4.91 13.35
CA ASP A 133 18.14 6.15 12.92
C ASP A 133 16.63 6.06 13.18
N ILE A 134 15.98 7.21 13.38
CA ILE A 134 14.52 7.26 13.50
C ILE A 134 13.98 6.66 12.20
N LYS A 135 13.18 5.59 12.30
CA LYS A 135 12.54 5.02 11.12
C LYS A 135 11.75 6.13 10.43
N ASP A 136 12.03 6.34 9.14
CA ASP A 136 11.22 7.22 8.33
C ASP A 136 9.75 6.81 8.44
N ILE A 137 8.87 7.81 8.55
CA ILE A 137 7.43 7.62 8.45
C ILE A 137 7.20 6.94 7.11
N ALA A 138 6.58 5.76 7.13
CA ALA A 138 6.23 5.06 5.90
C ALA A 138 5.46 6.06 5.00
N PRO A 139 5.89 6.28 3.76
CA PRO A 139 5.16 7.18 2.87
C PRO A 139 3.72 6.68 2.81
N ALA A 140 2.78 7.54 3.19
CA ALA A 140 1.37 7.27 2.99
C ALA A 140 1.18 6.96 1.50
N GLU A 141 0.62 5.80 1.20
CA GLU A 141 0.28 5.41 -0.16
C GLU A 141 -0.56 6.53 -0.76
N GLU A 142 -0.12 7.09 -1.90
CA GLU A 142 -0.75 8.24 -2.54
C GLU A 142 -2.27 8.03 -2.61
N THR A 143 -2.99 8.83 -1.83
CA THR A 143 -4.46 8.79 -1.69
C THR A 143 -5.15 9.45 -2.88
N MET A 144 -4.54 9.45 -4.06
CA MET A 144 -5.26 9.76 -5.27
C MET A 144 -6.26 8.61 -5.49
N GLY A 145 -7.52 8.88 -5.14
CA GLY A 145 -8.59 7.89 -5.14
C GLY A 145 -8.55 7.04 -6.40
N ASN A 146 -8.25 5.75 -6.24
CA ASN A 146 -8.22 4.74 -7.31
C ASN A 146 -9.58 4.52 -7.99
N TRP A 147 -10.59 5.38 -7.76
CA TRP A 147 -11.95 5.31 -8.28
C TRP A 147 -11.96 5.16 -9.83
N TRP A 148 -11.03 5.82 -10.52
CA TRP A 148 -10.88 5.71 -11.97
C TRP A 148 -10.46 4.31 -12.43
N LYS A 149 -9.70 3.56 -11.61
CA LYS A 149 -9.35 2.14 -11.87
C LYS A 149 -10.60 1.25 -11.81
N TYR A 150 -11.56 1.58 -10.94
CA TYR A 150 -12.84 0.85 -10.87
C TYR A 150 -13.72 1.17 -12.08
N VAL A 151 -13.75 2.42 -12.54
CA VAL A 151 -14.44 2.80 -13.80
C VAL A 151 -13.81 2.08 -15.00
N LEU A 152 -12.47 2.03 -15.06
CA LEU A 152 -11.75 1.29 -16.10
C LEU A 152 -12.03 -0.22 -16.02
N ALA A 153 -12.08 -0.80 -14.81
CA ALA A 153 -12.41 -2.21 -14.60
C ALA A 153 -13.83 -2.54 -15.09
N ILE A 154 -14.81 -1.67 -14.81
CA ILE A 154 -16.19 -1.83 -15.29
C ILE A 154 -16.26 -1.78 -16.82
N LEU A 155 -15.53 -0.85 -17.46
CA LEU A 155 -15.45 -0.78 -18.92
C LEU A 155 -14.80 -2.02 -19.54
N VAL A 156 -13.73 -2.55 -18.93
CA VAL A 156 -13.09 -3.80 -19.37
C VAL A 156 -14.04 -4.98 -19.23
N LEU A 157 -14.77 -5.08 -18.11
CA LEU A 157 -15.77 -6.13 -17.87
C LEU A 157 -16.91 -6.08 -18.89
N ALA A 158 -17.42 -4.89 -19.20
CA ALA A 158 -18.42 -4.70 -20.25
C ALA A 158 -17.88 -5.12 -21.63
N GLY A 159 -16.62 -4.77 -21.95
CA GLY A 159 -15.96 -5.21 -23.18
C GLY A 159 -15.82 -6.73 -23.28
N ILE A 160 -15.45 -7.40 -22.18
CA ILE A 160 -15.36 -8.86 -22.10
C ILE A 160 -16.73 -9.51 -22.29
N ALA A 161 -17.78 -8.97 -21.66
CA ALA A 161 -19.14 -9.49 -21.79
C ALA A 161 -19.63 -9.44 -23.25
N VAL A 162 -19.36 -8.34 -23.97
CA VAL A 162 -19.66 -8.20 -25.40
C VAL A 162 -18.86 -9.21 -26.24
N LEU A 163 -17.58 -9.41 -25.93
CA LEU A 163 -16.73 -10.39 -26.63
C LEU A 163 -17.21 -11.84 -26.41
N ILE A 164 -17.60 -12.20 -25.18
CA ILE A 164 -18.14 -13.51 -24.84
C ILE A 164 -19.46 -13.75 -25.57
N TYR A 165 -20.39 -12.81 -25.49
CA TYR A 165 -21.66 -12.88 -26.21
C TYR A 165 -21.44 -13.11 -27.72
N TRP A 166 -20.49 -12.38 -28.31
CA TRP A 166 -20.15 -12.52 -29.72
C TRP A 166 -19.51 -13.88 -30.05
N PHE A 167 -18.62 -14.39 -29.20
CA PHE A 167 -17.97 -15.68 -29.40
C PHE A 167 -18.95 -16.85 -29.33
N ILE A 168 -19.92 -16.77 -28.41
CA ILE A 168 -21.00 -17.76 -28.27
C ILE A 168 -21.89 -17.75 -29.52
N LYS A 169 -22.31 -16.57 -29.97
CA LYS A 169 -23.12 -16.44 -31.19
C LYS A 169 -22.42 -17.03 -32.43
N LYS A 170 -21.11 -16.79 -32.56
CA LYS A 170 -20.29 -17.33 -33.66
C LYS A 170 -20.14 -18.86 -33.62
N ARG A 171 -20.13 -19.46 -32.43
CA ARG A 171 -20.10 -20.93 -32.30
C ARG A 171 -21.45 -21.57 -32.62
N GLN A 172 -22.55 -20.89 -32.32
CA GLN A 172 -23.89 -21.37 -32.68
C GLN A 172 -24.11 -21.36 -34.20
N GLU A 173 -23.65 -20.32 -34.91
CA GLU A 173 -23.75 -20.23 -36.37
C GLU A 173 -22.91 -21.29 -37.11
N LYS A 174 -21.80 -21.78 -36.52
CA LYS A 174 -20.95 -22.83 -37.11
C LYS A 174 -21.51 -24.24 -37.00
N LYS A 175 -22.38 -24.53 -36.02
CA LYS A 175 -22.99 -25.86 -35.89
C LYS A 175 -24.09 -26.12 -36.92
N LEU A 176 -24.54 -25.08 -37.63
CA LEU A 176 -25.64 -25.14 -38.60
C LEU A 176 -25.17 -25.20 -40.07
N GLN A 177 -23.86 -25.29 -40.33
CA GLN A 177 -23.36 -25.55 -41.68
C GLN A 177 -23.47 -27.06 -41.94
N GLU A 178 -24.55 -27.47 -42.59
CA GLU A 178 -24.70 -28.81 -43.17
C GLU A 178 -23.46 -29.16 -44.00
N GLU A 179 -22.96 -30.39 -43.83
CA GLU A 179 -21.89 -30.93 -44.67
C GLU A 179 -22.41 -31.03 -46.10
N VAL A 180 -21.97 -30.10 -46.97
CA VAL A 180 -22.32 -30.11 -48.39
C VAL A 180 -21.56 -31.25 -49.05
N PHE A 181 -22.21 -32.40 -49.24
CA PHE A 181 -21.68 -33.51 -50.01
C PHE A 181 -21.67 -33.15 -51.50
N LYS A 182 -20.57 -33.42 -52.22
CA LYS A 182 -20.43 -33.03 -53.63
C LYS A 182 -21.09 -34.01 -54.58
N THR A 183 -21.18 -35.30 -54.23
CA THR A 183 -21.74 -36.36 -55.08
C THR A 183 -22.58 -37.39 -54.30
N PRO A 184 -23.57 -38.05 -54.94
CA PRO A 184 -24.36 -39.11 -54.30
C PRO A 184 -23.53 -40.29 -53.78
N ILE A 185 -22.43 -40.64 -54.48
CA ILE A 185 -21.52 -41.72 -54.08
C ILE A 185 -20.72 -41.37 -52.82
N GLU A 186 -20.26 -40.11 -52.69
CA GLU A 186 -19.55 -39.63 -51.51
C GLU A 186 -20.47 -39.62 -50.29
N LYS A 187 -21.72 -39.21 -50.46
CA LYS A 187 -22.76 -39.26 -49.44
C LYS A 187 -23.03 -40.70 -48.98
N ALA A 188 -23.26 -41.63 -49.91
CA ALA A 188 -23.59 -43.01 -49.59
C ALA A 188 -22.44 -43.77 -48.90
N THR A 189 -21.20 -43.59 -49.37
CA THR A 189 -20.01 -44.21 -48.76
C THR A 189 -19.72 -43.68 -47.36
N THR A 190 -19.83 -42.36 -47.15
CA THR A 190 -19.68 -41.73 -45.84
C THR A 190 -20.76 -42.20 -44.87
N LEU A 191 -22.02 -42.33 -45.33
CA LEU A 191 -23.10 -42.84 -44.51
C LEU A 191 -22.91 -44.33 -44.15
N LEU A 192 -22.42 -45.16 -45.07
CA LEU A 192 -22.09 -46.57 -44.77
C LEU A 192 -20.99 -46.70 -43.72
N ASP A 193 -19.94 -45.87 -43.79
CA ASP A 193 -18.86 -45.87 -42.80
C ASP A 193 -19.31 -45.29 -41.45
N THR A 194 -20.29 -44.38 -41.47
CA THR A 194 -20.91 -43.87 -40.24
C THR A 194 -21.81 -44.92 -39.60
N LEU A 195 -22.56 -45.68 -40.41
CA LEU A 195 -23.41 -46.79 -39.95
C LEU A 195 -22.59 -47.86 -39.24
N GLU A 196 -21.44 -48.26 -39.78
CA GLU A 196 -20.52 -49.19 -39.11
C GLU A 196 -20.03 -48.65 -37.77
N ARG A 197 -19.63 -47.37 -37.72
CA ARG A 197 -19.16 -46.71 -36.49
C ARG A 197 -20.22 -46.58 -35.40
N LYS A 198 -21.50 -46.65 -35.74
CA LYS A 198 -22.59 -46.62 -34.74
C LYS A 198 -22.68 -47.94 -33.95
N GLU A 199 -22.12 -49.03 -34.48
CA GLU A 199 -22.11 -50.36 -33.85
C GLU A 199 -23.51 -50.85 -33.42
N LEU A 200 -24.53 -50.54 -34.23
CA LEU A 200 -25.94 -50.74 -33.88
C LEU A 200 -26.28 -52.23 -33.67
N TRP A 201 -25.80 -53.11 -34.55
CA TRP A 201 -26.11 -54.53 -34.44
C TRP A 201 -25.37 -55.19 -33.26
N GLN A 202 -24.15 -54.74 -32.93
CA GLN A 202 -23.41 -55.16 -31.73
C GLN A 202 -24.12 -54.75 -30.43
N LYS A 203 -24.86 -53.64 -30.46
CA LYS A 203 -25.72 -53.15 -29.35
C LYS A 203 -27.09 -53.84 -29.29
N GLY A 204 -27.34 -54.82 -30.16
CA GLY A 204 -28.61 -55.54 -30.25
C GLY A 204 -29.69 -54.82 -31.06
N GLU A 205 -29.39 -53.67 -31.66
CA GLU A 205 -30.31 -52.86 -32.48
C GLU A 205 -30.28 -53.27 -33.96
N VAL A 206 -30.34 -54.58 -34.23
CA VAL A 206 -30.24 -55.16 -35.59
C VAL A 206 -31.29 -54.59 -36.55
N LYS A 207 -32.51 -54.31 -36.05
CA LYS A 207 -33.57 -53.69 -36.85
C LYS A 207 -33.21 -52.27 -37.32
N ALA A 208 -32.63 -51.46 -36.43
CA ALA A 208 -32.22 -50.10 -36.77
C ALA A 208 -31.08 -50.12 -37.79
N TYR A 209 -30.13 -51.04 -37.63
CA TYR A 209 -29.03 -51.24 -38.58
C TYR A 209 -29.55 -51.57 -39.99
N TYR A 210 -30.44 -52.56 -40.14
CA TYR A 210 -31.00 -52.90 -41.45
C TYR A 210 -31.95 -51.82 -42.00
N SER A 211 -32.57 -50.99 -41.16
CA SER A 211 -33.29 -49.80 -41.64
C SER A 211 -32.34 -48.81 -42.29
N GLU A 212 -31.32 -48.37 -41.55
CA GLU A 212 -30.34 -47.41 -42.08
C GLU A 212 -29.58 -47.98 -43.30
N LEU A 213 -29.19 -49.25 -43.28
CA LEU A 213 -28.47 -49.89 -44.39
C LEU A 213 -29.27 -49.85 -45.70
N THR A 214 -30.57 -50.19 -45.65
CA THR A 214 -31.41 -50.13 -46.85
C THR A 214 -31.74 -48.72 -47.25
N ASP A 215 -31.86 -47.80 -46.29
CA ASP A 215 -32.16 -46.40 -46.59
C ASP A 215 -30.97 -45.74 -47.30
N ILE A 216 -29.74 -46.07 -46.92
CA ILE A 216 -28.54 -45.61 -47.64
C ILE A 216 -28.54 -46.13 -49.08
N ALA A 217 -28.83 -47.42 -49.29
CA ALA A 217 -28.90 -48.01 -50.62
C ALA A 217 -30.01 -47.41 -51.48
N ARG A 218 -31.22 -47.23 -50.92
CA ARG A 218 -32.37 -46.64 -51.60
C ARG A 218 -32.12 -45.16 -51.94
N ASN A 219 -31.60 -44.37 -51.01
CA ASN A 219 -31.27 -42.96 -51.24
C ASN A 219 -30.26 -42.82 -52.37
N TYR A 220 -29.22 -43.66 -52.37
CA TYR A 220 -28.23 -43.65 -53.44
C TYR A 220 -28.86 -43.99 -54.80
N ILE A 221 -29.68 -45.04 -54.87
CA ILE A 221 -30.35 -45.44 -56.10
C ILE A 221 -31.30 -44.35 -56.59
N GLU A 222 -32.02 -43.67 -55.70
CA GLU A 222 -32.94 -42.60 -56.03
C GLU A 222 -32.21 -41.34 -56.52
N GLU A 223 -31.14 -40.93 -55.86
CA GLU A 223 -30.33 -39.77 -56.25
C GLU A 223 -29.51 -40.01 -57.52
N ALA A 224 -28.91 -41.20 -57.69
CA ALA A 224 -28.00 -41.49 -58.80
C ALA A 224 -28.70 -42.07 -60.05
N ILE A 225 -29.76 -42.86 -59.87
CA ILE A 225 -30.45 -43.56 -60.96
C ILE A 225 -31.81 -42.91 -61.26
N GLU A 226 -32.29 -42.00 -60.40
CA GLU A 226 -33.53 -41.24 -60.56
C GLU A 226 -34.77 -42.14 -60.68
N ILE A 227 -34.82 -43.19 -59.85
CA ILE A 227 -36.00 -44.03 -59.66
C ILE A 227 -36.52 -43.85 -58.23
N PRO A 228 -37.84 -43.87 -57.98
CA PRO A 228 -38.42 -43.61 -56.66
C PRO A 228 -38.19 -44.79 -55.70
N ALA A 229 -36.95 -44.97 -55.24
CA ALA A 229 -36.53 -46.14 -54.49
C ALA A 229 -37.04 -46.16 -53.04
N MET A 230 -37.28 -45.00 -52.44
CA MET A 230 -37.85 -44.91 -51.10
C MET A 230 -39.33 -45.29 -51.06
N GLU A 231 -40.08 -44.95 -52.10
CA GLU A 231 -41.52 -45.19 -52.19
C GLU A 231 -41.87 -46.57 -52.78
N SER A 232 -40.90 -47.27 -53.36
CA SER A 232 -41.09 -48.58 -53.99
C SER A 232 -40.99 -49.74 -53.00
N THR A 233 -41.78 -50.79 -53.17
CA THR A 233 -41.53 -52.08 -52.50
C THR A 233 -40.23 -52.72 -53.00
N THR A 234 -39.69 -53.71 -52.27
CA THR A 234 -38.46 -54.41 -52.67
C THR A 234 -38.56 -55.01 -54.09
N SER A 235 -39.71 -55.59 -54.46
CA SER A 235 -39.94 -56.15 -55.81
C SER A 235 -40.01 -55.06 -56.89
N GLU A 236 -40.70 -53.95 -56.61
CA GLU A 236 -40.83 -52.81 -57.53
C GLU A 236 -39.49 -52.12 -57.76
N LEU A 237 -38.67 -51.95 -56.71
CA LEU A 237 -37.34 -51.38 -56.82
C LEU A 237 -36.44 -52.21 -57.75
N ILE A 238 -36.45 -53.54 -57.60
CA ILE A 238 -35.65 -54.43 -58.46
C ILE A 238 -36.14 -54.39 -59.91
N GLN A 239 -37.46 -54.34 -60.14
CA GLN A 239 -38.02 -54.21 -61.48
C GLN A 239 -37.68 -52.84 -62.11
N GLY A 240 -37.80 -51.76 -61.33
CA GLY A 240 -37.46 -50.39 -61.74
C GLY A 240 -35.98 -50.25 -62.08
N LEU A 241 -35.09 -50.86 -61.28
CA LEU A 241 -33.66 -50.87 -61.53
C LEU A 241 -33.31 -51.63 -62.82
N ARG A 242 -33.94 -52.79 -63.07
CA ARG A 242 -33.75 -53.54 -64.34
C ARG A 242 -34.20 -52.73 -65.55
N ALA A 243 -35.36 -52.07 -65.46
CA ALA A 243 -35.87 -51.21 -66.53
C ALA A 243 -34.95 -50.00 -66.77
N ALA A 244 -34.47 -49.36 -65.71
CA ALA A 244 -33.52 -48.24 -65.77
C ALA A 244 -32.19 -48.67 -66.38
N SER A 245 -31.67 -49.86 -66.04
CA SER A 245 -30.43 -50.39 -66.61
C SER A 245 -30.50 -50.53 -68.13
N VAL A 246 -31.62 -51.03 -68.67
CA VAL A 246 -31.83 -51.15 -70.13
C VAL A 246 -31.97 -49.77 -70.78
N LYS A 247 -32.76 -48.88 -70.17
CA LYS A 247 -33.05 -47.54 -70.71
C LYS A 247 -31.80 -46.63 -70.72
N LYS A 248 -31.03 -46.63 -69.64
CA LYS A 248 -29.83 -45.80 -69.44
C LYS A 248 -28.54 -46.49 -69.95
N LYS A 249 -28.65 -47.64 -70.63
CA LYS A 249 -27.53 -48.45 -71.17
C LYS A 249 -26.44 -48.75 -70.13
N MET A 250 -26.85 -49.00 -68.89
CA MET A 250 -25.92 -49.30 -67.80
C MET A 250 -25.37 -50.72 -67.93
N THR A 251 -24.08 -50.89 -67.70
CA THR A 251 -23.40 -52.20 -67.67
C THR A 251 -23.59 -52.88 -66.31
N LEU A 252 -24.82 -53.31 -66.01
CA LEU A 252 -25.14 -53.97 -64.75
C LEU A 252 -25.13 -55.49 -64.89
N SER A 253 -24.35 -56.18 -64.04
CA SER A 253 -24.37 -57.65 -64.00
C SER A 253 -25.57 -58.17 -63.22
N GLN A 254 -26.16 -59.26 -63.71
CA GLN A 254 -27.31 -59.92 -63.09
C GLN A 254 -27.04 -60.29 -61.61
N GLU A 255 -25.80 -60.69 -61.30
CA GLU A 255 -25.33 -60.98 -59.94
C GLU A 255 -25.51 -59.78 -58.97
N ILE A 256 -25.29 -58.55 -59.43
CA ILE A 256 -25.38 -57.36 -58.57
C ILE A 256 -26.83 -57.04 -58.20
N ILE A 257 -27.76 -57.22 -59.14
CA ILE A 257 -29.19 -57.06 -58.90
C ILE A 257 -29.68 -58.12 -57.91
N GLU A 258 -29.23 -59.36 -58.07
CA GLU A 258 -29.59 -60.46 -57.16
C GLU A 258 -29.01 -60.27 -55.75
N ASN A 259 -27.80 -59.74 -55.64
CA ASN A 259 -27.20 -59.39 -54.35
C ASN A 259 -28.00 -58.28 -53.63
N LEU A 260 -28.40 -57.23 -54.35
CA LEU A 260 -29.26 -56.18 -53.80
C LEU A 260 -30.63 -56.75 -53.37
N GLU A 261 -31.26 -57.57 -54.21
CA GLU A 261 -32.55 -58.19 -53.91
C GLU A 261 -32.48 -59.08 -52.66
N ARG A 262 -31.40 -59.85 -52.51
CA ARG A 262 -31.19 -60.72 -51.35
C ARG A 262 -31.08 -59.92 -50.05
N VAL A 263 -30.28 -58.84 -50.05
CA VAL A 263 -30.10 -58.00 -48.86
C VAL A 263 -31.39 -57.27 -48.50
N LEU A 264 -32.13 -56.74 -49.49
CA LEU A 264 -33.41 -56.08 -49.22
C LEU A 264 -34.45 -57.05 -48.65
N LYS A 265 -34.55 -58.27 -49.18
CA LYS A 265 -35.44 -59.31 -48.62
C LYS A 265 -35.04 -59.71 -47.20
N GLN A 266 -33.74 -59.84 -46.93
CA GLN A 266 -33.23 -60.10 -45.59
C GLN A 266 -33.59 -58.97 -44.63
N ALA A 267 -33.43 -57.71 -45.05
CA ALA A 267 -33.83 -56.55 -44.28
C ALA A 267 -35.34 -56.55 -43.98
N ASP A 268 -36.19 -56.92 -44.94
CA ASP A 268 -37.63 -57.04 -44.74
C ASP A 268 -37.96 -58.12 -43.69
N LEU A 269 -37.28 -59.28 -43.72
CA LEU A 269 -37.41 -60.32 -42.69
C LEU A 269 -36.99 -59.83 -41.30
N VAL A 270 -35.92 -59.04 -41.20
CA VAL A 270 -35.48 -58.44 -39.94
C VAL A 270 -36.49 -57.42 -39.42
N LYS A 271 -37.00 -56.54 -40.28
CA LYS A 271 -37.90 -55.43 -39.92
C LYS A 271 -39.29 -55.88 -39.53
N PHE A 272 -39.84 -56.86 -40.24
CA PHE A 272 -41.24 -57.28 -40.13
C PHE A 272 -41.43 -58.66 -39.49
N ALA A 273 -40.54 -59.62 -39.78
CA ALA A 273 -40.61 -60.98 -39.24
C ALA A 273 -39.72 -61.20 -37.99
N LYS A 274 -39.05 -60.15 -37.50
CA LYS A 274 -38.13 -60.19 -36.34
C LYS A 274 -37.03 -61.27 -36.48
N SER A 275 -36.61 -61.54 -37.71
CA SER A 275 -35.47 -62.42 -37.99
C SER A 275 -34.20 -61.86 -37.35
N LYS A 276 -33.34 -62.74 -36.85
CA LYS A 276 -32.03 -62.39 -36.27
C LYS A 276 -30.93 -63.08 -37.09
N PRO A 277 -30.36 -62.40 -38.09
CA PRO A 277 -29.23 -62.90 -38.87
C PRO A 277 -28.00 -63.06 -37.96
N LEU A 278 -27.09 -63.94 -38.36
CA LEU A 278 -25.81 -64.11 -37.68
C LEU A 278 -24.87 -62.95 -38.03
N ASP A 279 -23.93 -62.61 -37.14
CA ASP A 279 -23.03 -61.46 -37.27
C ASP A 279 -22.26 -61.43 -38.61
N PHE A 280 -21.88 -62.61 -39.13
CA PHE A 280 -21.22 -62.72 -40.43
C PHE A 280 -22.16 -62.37 -41.60
N GLU A 281 -23.45 -62.69 -41.50
CA GLU A 281 -24.46 -62.38 -42.52
C GLU A 281 -24.71 -60.88 -42.59
N ILE A 282 -24.74 -60.20 -41.43
CA ILE A 282 -24.89 -58.74 -41.33
C ILE A 282 -23.72 -58.04 -42.02
N THR A 283 -22.51 -58.50 -41.74
CA THR A 283 -21.28 -57.97 -42.35
C THR A 283 -21.24 -58.23 -43.86
N GLU A 284 -21.65 -59.43 -44.29
CA GLU A 284 -21.70 -59.80 -45.70
C GLU A 284 -22.74 -58.95 -46.47
N ASP A 285 -23.91 -58.71 -45.87
CA ASP A 285 -24.98 -57.90 -46.45
C ASP A 285 -24.55 -56.44 -46.66
N ARG A 286 -23.82 -55.86 -45.69
CA ARG A 286 -23.24 -54.52 -45.85
C ARG A 286 -22.21 -54.47 -46.98
N ASN A 287 -21.34 -55.47 -47.07
CA ASN A 287 -20.36 -55.55 -48.16
C ASN A 287 -21.02 -55.72 -49.53
N LYS A 288 -22.12 -56.47 -49.61
CA LYS A 288 -22.95 -56.56 -50.82
C LYS A 288 -23.53 -55.20 -51.20
N ILE A 289 -24.09 -54.44 -50.25
CA ILE A 289 -24.63 -53.09 -50.51
C ILE A 289 -23.53 -52.12 -50.95
N GLN A 290 -22.37 -52.13 -50.31
CA GLN A 290 -21.24 -51.30 -50.73
C GLN A 290 -20.79 -51.64 -52.16
N LYS A 291 -20.68 -52.94 -52.48
CA LYS A 291 -20.33 -53.40 -53.84
C LYS A 291 -21.38 -52.99 -54.87
N VAL A 292 -22.67 -53.06 -54.52
CA VAL A 292 -23.78 -52.61 -55.37
C VAL A 292 -23.65 -51.12 -55.66
N ILE A 293 -23.51 -50.27 -54.65
CA ILE A 293 -23.37 -48.82 -54.79
C ILE A 293 -22.17 -48.46 -55.68
N LEU A 294 -20.99 -49.05 -55.42
CA LEU A 294 -19.78 -48.80 -56.21
C LEU A 294 -19.89 -49.25 -57.67
N THR A 295 -20.61 -50.35 -57.93
CA THR A 295 -20.77 -50.88 -59.30
C THR A 295 -21.82 -50.09 -60.07
N LEU A 296 -22.91 -49.68 -59.40
CA LEU A 296 -23.92 -48.82 -59.99
C LEU A 296 -23.32 -47.48 -60.42
N ASP A 297 -22.51 -46.86 -59.57
CA ASP A 297 -21.84 -45.59 -59.85
C ASP A 297 -20.99 -45.64 -61.12
N LYS A 298 -20.16 -46.69 -61.24
CA LYS A 298 -19.29 -46.91 -62.40
C LYS A 298 -20.03 -47.24 -63.69
N SER A 299 -21.28 -47.68 -63.58
CA SER A 299 -22.10 -48.10 -64.72
C SER A 299 -22.94 -46.96 -65.32
N ILE A 300 -22.96 -45.79 -64.67
CA ILE A 300 -23.62 -44.59 -65.20
C ILE A 300 -22.66 -43.92 -66.19
N PRO A 301 -23.04 -43.75 -67.47
CA PRO A 301 -22.19 -43.04 -68.44
C PRO A 301 -22.04 -41.57 -68.01
N VAL A 302 -20.82 -41.17 -67.69
CA VAL A 302 -20.49 -39.80 -67.30
C VAL A 302 -20.39 -38.93 -68.56
N GLU A 303 -21.36 -38.03 -68.77
CA GLU A 303 -21.13 -36.86 -69.61
C GLU A 303 -20.27 -35.88 -68.79
N VAL A 304 -19.04 -35.63 -69.24
CA VAL A 304 -18.07 -34.76 -68.54
C VAL A 304 -18.25 -33.32 -69.04
N PRO A 305 -18.76 -32.36 -68.23
CA PRO A 305 -18.46 -30.96 -68.44
C PRO A 305 -17.02 -30.69 -67.97
N LEU A 306 -16.30 -29.82 -68.69
CA LEU A 306 -14.89 -29.50 -68.45
C LEU A 306 -14.63 -29.12 -66.97
N GLU A 307 -13.90 -29.96 -66.24
CA GLU A 307 -13.58 -29.82 -64.80
C GLU A 307 -12.96 -28.46 -64.44
N GLU A 308 -12.23 -27.83 -65.37
CA GLU A 308 -11.57 -26.54 -65.15
C GLU A 308 -12.55 -25.37 -64.97
N GLU A 309 -13.66 -25.32 -65.71
CA GLU A 309 -14.63 -24.21 -65.61
C GLU A 309 -15.39 -24.23 -64.27
N LEU A 310 -15.65 -25.42 -63.74
CA LEU A 310 -16.38 -25.61 -62.48
C LEU A 310 -15.50 -25.25 -61.28
N LEU A 311 -14.22 -25.68 -61.30
CA LEU A 311 -13.22 -25.33 -60.29
C LEU A 311 -12.93 -23.81 -60.27
N LEU A 312 -12.86 -23.17 -61.44
CA LEU A 312 -12.68 -21.72 -61.54
C LEU A 312 -13.87 -20.95 -60.95
N ASN A 313 -15.10 -21.39 -61.23
CA ASN A 313 -16.32 -20.79 -60.67
C ASN A 313 -16.41 -20.94 -59.14
N GLU A 314 -16.03 -22.09 -58.59
CA GLU A 314 -15.99 -22.32 -57.14
C GLU A 314 -14.91 -21.45 -56.46
N ALA A 315 -13.71 -21.38 -57.04
CA ALA A 315 -12.62 -20.55 -56.52
C ALA A 315 -12.98 -19.05 -56.53
N GLN A 316 -13.66 -18.58 -57.57
CA GLN A 316 -14.16 -17.20 -57.64
C GLN A 316 -15.21 -16.91 -56.56
N LYS A 317 -16.16 -17.82 -56.33
CA LYS A 317 -17.17 -17.70 -55.26
C LYS A 317 -16.50 -17.67 -53.87
N GLN A 318 -15.55 -18.56 -53.61
CA GLN A 318 -14.82 -18.58 -52.33
C GLN A 318 -14.04 -17.29 -52.07
N LYS A 319 -13.37 -16.75 -53.10
CA LYS A 319 -12.64 -15.47 -53.01
C LYS A 319 -13.59 -14.29 -52.74
N GLN A 320 -14.77 -14.27 -53.35
CA GLN A 320 -15.80 -13.26 -53.07
C GLN A 320 -16.30 -13.34 -51.62
N ILE A 321 -16.58 -14.55 -51.12
CA ILE A 321 -16.98 -14.77 -49.72
C ILE A 321 -15.88 -14.30 -48.77
N GLU A 322 -14.61 -14.61 -49.04
CA GLU A 322 -13.50 -14.17 -48.22
C GLU A 322 -13.38 -12.64 -48.19
N LEU A 323 -13.52 -11.98 -49.34
CA LEU A 323 -13.51 -10.52 -49.43
C LEU A 323 -14.66 -9.89 -48.66
N GLN A 324 -15.87 -10.46 -48.73
CA GLN A 324 -17.02 -10.00 -47.96
C GLN A 324 -16.79 -10.19 -46.46
N LEU A 325 -16.26 -11.33 -46.03
CA LEU A 325 -15.90 -11.58 -44.63
C LEU A 325 -14.82 -10.62 -44.14
N ARG A 326 -13.79 -10.32 -44.95
CA ARG A 326 -12.77 -9.31 -44.63
C ARG A 326 -13.38 -7.92 -44.49
N LYS A 327 -14.27 -7.51 -45.40
CA LYS A 327 -15.00 -6.22 -45.31
C LYS A 327 -15.87 -6.15 -44.06
N GLN A 328 -16.61 -7.22 -43.74
CA GLN A 328 -17.42 -7.29 -42.52
C GLN A 328 -16.55 -7.23 -41.26
N ARG A 329 -15.41 -7.93 -41.22
CA ARG A 329 -14.45 -7.85 -40.10
C ARG A 329 -13.92 -6.42 -39.93
N LYS A 330 -13.47 -5.76 -41.01
CA LYS A 330 -13.00 -4.37 -40.96
C LYS A 330 -14.09 -3.42 -40.47
N LYS A 331 -15.32 -3.53 -41.00
CA LYS A 331 -16.46 -2.72 -40.56
C LYS A 331 -16.75 -2.92 -39.07
N ARG A 332 -16.71 -4.16 -38.58
CA ARG A 332 -16.90 -4.49 -37.15
C ARG A 332 -15.81 -3.90 -36.25
N ILE A 333 -14.55 -3.96 -36.68
CA ILE A 333 -13.43 -3.34 -35.95
C ILE A 333 -13.61 -1.83 -35.92
N GLN A 334 -13.95 -1.21 -37.06
CA GLN A 334 -14.21 0.22 -37.14
C GLN A 334 -15.38 0.66 -36.25
N THR A 335 -16.49 -0.09 -36.22
CA THR A 335 -17.61 0.22 -35.32
C THR A 335 -17.24 0.06 -33.85
N ALA A 336 -16.42 -0.94 -33.51
CA ALA A 336 -15.93 -1.11 -32.14
C ALA A 336 -15.04 0.07 -31.73
N ILE A 337 -14.07 0.45 -32.56
CA ILE A 337 -13.20 1.61 -32.33
C ILE A 337 -14.04 2.88 -32.20
N ALA A 338 -14.98 3.12 -33.11
CA ALA A 338 -15.86 4.29 -33.08
C ALA A 338 -16.70 4.33 -31.79
N SER A 339 -17.22 3.19 -31.32
CA SER A 339 -18.00 3.13 -30.08
C SER A 339 -17.15 3.43 -28.83
N VAL A 340 -15.90 2.96 -28.79
CA VAL A 340 -14.98 3.25 -27.68
C VAL A 340 -14.59 4.72 -27.70
N VAL A 341 -14.24 5.26 -28.86
CA VAL A 341 -13.91 6.69 -29.01
C VAL A 341 -15.10 7.55 -28.59
N PHE A 342 -16.31 7.21 -29.05
CA PHE A 342 -17.53 7.92 -28.66
C PHE A 342 -17.76 7.90 -27.14
N LEU A 343 -17.65 6.73 -26.50
CA LEU A 343 -17.80 6.61 -25.05
C LEU A 343 -16.77 7.45 -24.29
N VAL A 344 -15.49 7.38 -24.68
CA VAL A 344 -14.44 8.18 -24.05
C VAL A 344 -14.75 9.67 -24.22
N THR A 345 -15.09 10.12 -25.43
CA THR A 345 -15.43 11.54 -25.65
C THR A 345 -16.65 11.98 -24.85
N ALA A 346 -17.72 11.18 -24.79
CA ALA A 346 -18.93 11.52 -24.06
C ALA A 346 -18.67 11.64 -22.55
N VAL A 347 -17.90 10.72 -21.97
CA VAL A 347 -17.52 10.76 -20.55
C VAL A 347 -16.65 11.99 -20.26
N THR A 348 -15.63 12.25 -21.07
CA THR A 348 -14.76 13.42 -20.90
C THR A 348 -15.55 14.72 -21.03
N THR A 349 -16.43 14.85 -22.03
CA THR A 349 -17.30 16.03 -22.20
C THR A 349 -18.24 16.22 -21.02
N TYR A 350 -18.81 15.14 -20.48
CA TYR A 350 -19.67 15.20 -19.29
C TYR A 350 -18.92 15.77 -18.07
N PHE A 351 -17.71 15.31 -17.80
CA PHE A 351 -16.91 15.83 -16.68
C PHE A 351 -16.46 17.27 -16.91
N ILE A 352 -16.08 17.65 -18.14
CA ILE A 352 -15.76 19.05 -18.48
C ILE A 352 -16.98 19.95 -18.23
N ALA A 353 -18.18 19.53 -18.65
CA ALA A 353 -19.40 20.34 -18.52
C ALA A 353 -19.88 20.48 -17.07
N THR A 354 -19.66 19.48 -16.22
CA THR A 354 -20.17 19.46 -14.84
C THR A 354 -19.16 19.93 -13.80
N ARG A 355 -17.87 19.68 -14.02
CA ARG A 355 -16.79 19.95 -13.05
C ARG A 355 -15.73 20.92 -13.58
N GLY A 356 -15.80 21.31 -14.85
CA GLY A 356 -14.84 22.20 -15.49
C GLY A 356 -13.67 21.47 -16.15
N PHE A 357 -12.97 22.18 -17.03
CA PHE A 357 -11.81 21.65 -17.75
C PHE A 357 -10.62 21.36 -16.81
N ASP A 358 -10.35 22.28 -15.89
CA ASP A 358 -9.23 22.17 -14.96
C ASP A 358 -9.36 20.94 -14.07
N PHE A 359 -10.57 20.64 -13.57
CA PHE A 359 -10.83 19.40 -12.84
C PHE A 359 -10.44 18.15 -13.65
N VAL A 360 -10.83 18.06 -14.93
CA VAL A 360 -10.51 16.88 -15.75
C VAL A 360 -9.01 16.78 -16.01
N LYS A 361 -8.36 17.91 -16.33
CA LYS A 361 -6.92 17.99 -16.54
C LYS A 361 -6.15 17.56 -15.27
N ASP A 362 -6.51 18.11 -14.12
CA ASP A 362 -5.81 17.89 -12.85
C ASP A 362 -5.98 16.45 -12.34
N ASN A 363 -7.13 15.81 -12.60
CA ASN A 363 -7.34 14.40 -12.24
C ASN A 363 -6.63 13.42 -13.19
N ILE A 364 -6.37 13.80 -14.44
CA ILE A 364 -5.72 12.92 -15.43
C ILE A 364 -4.20 13.09 -15.41
N MET A 365 -3.71 14.34 -15.32
CA MET A 365 -2.28 14.67 -15.36
C MET A 365 -1.66 14.84 -13.97
N GLY A 366 -2.48 15.00 -12.92
CA GLY A 366 -2.03 15.32 -11.57
C GLY A 366 -1.83 16.83 -11.36
N HIS A 367 -2.05 17.31 -10.13
CA HIS A 367 -1.75 18.68 -9.71
C HIS A 367 -1.07 18.65 -8.32
N PRO A 368 0.17 19.14 -8.15
CA PRO A 368 0.95 18.96 -6.92
C PRO A 368 0.25 19.48 -5.65
N THR A 369 -0.34 20.68 -5.70
CA THR A 369 -1.05 21.26 -4.54
C THR A 369 -2.40 20.61 -4.28
N LYS A 370 -3.06 20.03 -5.29
CA LYS A 370 -4.28 19.26 -5.07
C LYS A 370 -4.01 18.02 -4.23
N GLU A 371 -2.92 17.32 -4.53
CA GLU A 371 -2.49 16.15 -3.75
C GLU A 371 -2.16 16.53 -2.30
N LEU A 372 -1.51 17.68 -2.09
CA LEU A 372 -1.24 18.20 -0.75
C LEU A 372 -2.52 18.55 0.02
N LEU A 373 -3.52 19.11 -0.66
CA LEU A 373 -4.79 19.48 -0.05
C LEU A 373 -5.62 18.25 0.36
N GLU A 374 -5.75 17.27 -0.54
CA GLU A 374 -6.54 16.04 -0.34
C GLU A 374 -5.84 14.99 0.54
N GLY A 375 -4.54 15.13 0.78
CA GLY A 375 -3.75 14.24 1.61
C GLY A 375 -4.01 14.36 3.12
N GLU A 376 -3.26 13.61 3.92
CA GLU A 376 -3.32 13.69 5.37
C GLU A 376 -2.62 14.95 5.91
N TRP A 377 -3.31 15.67 6.80
CA TRP A 377 -2.79 16.86 7.46
C TRP A 377 -2.23 16.53 8.84
N VAL A 378 -1.15 17.21 9.22
CA VAL A 378 -0.45 16.98 10.49
C VAL A 378 -0.47 18.25 11.32
N LYS A 379 -1.02 18.15 12.55
CA LYS A 379 -0.92 19.20 13.58
C LYS A 379 0.40 19.04 14.33
N SER A 380 1.24 20.06 14.34
CA SER A 380 2.58 20.03 14.98
C SER A 380 2.91 21.33 15.70
N GLU A 381 3.74 21.24 16.75
CA GLU A 381 4.31 22.39 17.47
C GLU A 381 5.74 22.66 16.96
N TYR A 382 6.03 23.91 16.58
CA TYR A 382 7.33 24.32 16.04
C TYR A 382 7.92 25.50 16.81
N GLY A 383 9.23 25.42 17.06
CA GLY A 383 10.00 26.56 17.55
C GLY A 383 9.89 26.85 19.05
N ASN A 384 10.48 27.98 19.46
CA ASN A 384 10.40 28.51 20.83
C ASN A 384 10.48 30.05 20.77
N PRO A 385 9.43 30.81 21.13
CA PRO A 385 8.11 30.36 21.60
C PRO A 385 7.35 29.51 20.57
N GLY A 386 6.63 28.49 21.03
CA GLY A 386 6.03 27.47 20.17
C GLY A 386 4.82 27.96 19.35
N ILE A 387 4.79 27.60 18.07
CA ILE A 387 3.67 27.81 17.14
C ILE A 387 3.06 26.45 16.85
N ILE A 388 1.77 26.29 17.12
CA ILE A 388 1.02 25.09 16.75
C ILE A 388 0.28 25.39 15.45
N ILE A 389 0.42 24.50 14.46
CA ILE A 389 -0.14 24.72 13.11
C ILE A 389 -0.43 23.38 12.44
N GLU A 390 -1.48 23.32 11.61
CA GLU A 390 -1.72 22.18 10.73
C GLU A 390 -1.10 22.44 9.35
N THR A 391 -0.33 21.47 8.85
CA THR A 391 0.28 21.54 7.52
C THR A 391 0.06 20.25 6.73
N PRO A 392 0.05 20.31 5.38
CA PRO A 392 -0.16 19.12 4.54
C PRO A 392 0.98 18.10 4.65
N LYS A 393 2.15 18.52 5.13
CA LYS A 393 3.30 17.67 5.45
C LYS A 393 4.05 18.22 6.66
N VAL A 394 4.80 17.35 7.33
CA VAL A 394 5.66 17.74 8.47
C VAL A 394 6.75 18.70 8.00
N LEU A 395 6.83 19.88 8.62
CA LEU A 395 7.88 20.86 8.34
C LEU A 395 9.22 20.37 8.88
N LYS A 396 10.25 20.42 8.03
CA LYS A 396 11.62 19.98 8.37
C LYS A 396 12.48 21.15 8.74
N ARG A 397 13.45 20.96 9.63
CA ARG A 397 14.35 22.03 10.07
C ARG A 397 15.14 22.60 8.89
N VAL A 398 15.14 23.92 8.75
CA VAL A 398 15.86 24.67 7.71
C VAL A 398 16.91 25.56 8.39
N ASP A 399 18.13 25.52 7.88
CA ASP A 399 19.22 26.38 8.35
C ASP A 399 19.28 27.66 7.50
N LEU A 400 18.59 28.71 7.96
CA LEU A 400 18.59 30.01 7.29
C LEU A 400 19.86 30.83 7.55
N THR A 401 20.83 30.31 8.34
CA THR A 401 22.04 31.08 8.68
C THR A 401 22.95 31.38 7.50
N LYS A 402 22.81 30.60 6.43
CA LYS A 402 23.58 30.72 5.20
C LYS A 402 22.99 31.72 4.21
N THR A 403 21.71 32.07 4.37
CA THR A 403 20.93 32.88 3.41
C THR A 403 20.54 34.25 3.94
N LEU A 404 20.52 34.44 5.27
CA LEU A 404 20.17 35.71 5.90
C LEU A 404 21.34 36.74 5.85
N PRO A 405 21.04 38.04 5.68
CA PRO A 405 22.05 39.10 5.76
C PRO A 405 22.75 39.13 7.13
N LYS A 406 24.09 39.21 7.13
CA LYS A 406 24.92 39.17 8.36
C LYS A 406 24.56 40.26 9.39
N ASN A 407 23.98 41.37 8.95
CA ASN A 407 23.63 42.50 9.80
C ASN A 407 22.45 42.18 10.75
N GLY A 408 21.50 41.32 10.35
CA GLY A 408 20.36 40.93 11.20
C GLY A 408 20.70 39.86 12.24
N MET A 409 21.67 39.00 11.94
CA MET A 409 22.12 37.91 12.82
C MET A 409 22.72 38.38 14.14
N ALA A 410 23.32 39.57 14.17
CA ALA A 410 24.00 40.08 15.36
C ALA A 410 23.04 40.28 16.56
N LEU A 411 21.76 40.55 16.28
CA LEU A 411 20.72 40.84 17.26
C LEU A 411 19.94 39.59 17.72
N ILE A 412 20.05 38.49 16.97
CA ILE A 412 19.33 37.24 17.21
C ILE A 412 20.13 36.38 18.20
N LYS A 413 19.49 35.96 19.28
CA LYS A 413 20.03 35.03 20.28
C LYS A 413 19.80 33.59 19.85
N GLU A 414 18.61 33.29 19.36
CA GLU A 414 18.20 31.97 18.90
C GLU A 414 17.26 32.11 17.70
N MET A 415 17.43 31.25 16.70
CA MET A 415 16.55 31.15 15.54
C MET A 415 16.28 29.68 15.25
N GLN A 416 15.01 29.34 15.08
CA GLN A 416 14.59 28.02 14.66
C GLN A 416 13.61 28.16 13.50
N SER A 417 13.96 27.57 12.36
CA SER A 417 13.15 27.61 11.14
C SER A 417 12.83 26.21 10.67
N PHE A 418 11.61 26.02 10.21
CA PHE A 418 11.05 24.77 9.72
C PHE A 418 10.30 25.05 8.43
N GLY A 419 10.49 24.23 7.40
CA GLY A 419 9.85 24.44 6.11
C GLY A 419 9.53 23.15 5.38
N TYR A 420 8.58 23.27 4.46
CA TYR A 420 8.22 22.24 3.51
C TYR A 420 8.09 22.84 2.10
N GLY A 421 8.55 22.09 1.11
CA GLY A 421 8.63 22.53 -0.28
C GLY A 421 9.85 23.43 -0.52
N SER A 422 9.82 24.12 -1.65
CA SER A 422 10.84 25.10 -2.00
C SER A 422 10.29 26.13 -2.96
N ILE A 423 11.03 27.21 -3.12
CA ILE A 423 10.82 28.22 -4.16
C ILE A 423 10.73 27.57 -5.56
N VAL A 424 11.43 26.47 -5.82
CA VAL A 424 11.42 25.75 -7.12
C VAL A 424 10.17 24.90 -7.30
N ASP A 425 9.67 24.30 -6.23
CA ASP A 425 8.50 23.40 -6.25
C ASP A 425 7.17 24.16 -6.33
N ARG A 426 7.22 25.49 -6.50
CA ARG A 426 6.08 26.42 -6.64
C ARG A 426 5.04 26.34 -5.53
N PHE A 427 5.42 25.76 -4.39
CA PHE A 427 4.68 25.74 -3.15
C PHE A 427 5.68 25.68 -2.00
N TYR A 428 5.51 26.55 -1.00
CA TYR A 428 6.36 26.61 0.17
C TYR A 428 5.58 27.04 1.39
N VAL A 429 5.85 26.37 2.51
CA VAL A 429 5.38 26.75 3.85
C VAL A 429 6.58 26.80 4.76
N MET A 430 6.74 27.88 5.51
CA MET A 430 7.82 28.06 6.46
C MET A 430 7.32 28.67 7.76
N VAL A 431 7.79 28.12 8.86
CA VAL A 431 7.55 28.59 10.21
C VAL A 431 8.90 28.90 10.84
N SER A 432 9.08 30.12 11.34
CA SER A 432 10.31 30.57 11.99
C SER A 432 10.01 31.21 13.33
N THR A 433 10.86 30.94 14.31
CA THR A 433 10.82 31.56 15.64
C THR A 433 12.17 32.17 15.94
N LEU A 434 12.17 33.41 16.40
CA LEU A 434 13.36 34.18 16.71
C LEU A 434 13.27 34.68 18.15
N LYS A 435 14.35 34.56 18.90
CA LYS A 435 14.54 35.25 20.19
C LYS A 435 15.66 36.26 20.05
N PHE A 436 15.41 37.49 20.48
CA PHE A 436 16.41 38.54 20.43
C PHE A 436 17.32 38.51 21.67
N LYS A 437 18.52 39.08 21.55
CA LYS A 437 19.48 39.18 22.68
C LYS A 437 19.04 40.17 23.76
N ALA A 438 18.26 41.19 23.38
CA ALA A 438 17.72 42.20 24.28
C ALA A 438 16.19 42.13 24.25
N GLU A 439 15.57 42.26 25.42
CA GLU A 439 14.11 42.40 25.55
C GLU A 439 13.72 43.84 25.19
N THR A 440 13.47 44.06 23.90
CA THR A 440 12.94 45.33 23.38
C THR A 440 11.57 45.10 22.75
N GLN A 441 10.73 46.13 22.76
CA GLN A 441 9.45 46.08 22.06
C GLN A 441 9.69 45.83 20.57
N ILE A 442 9.14 44.74 20.06
CA ILE A 442 9.29 44.33 18.66
C ILE A 442 8.33 45.16 17.81
N ASP A 443 8.87 45.86 16.82
CA ASP A 443 8.11 46.57 15.80
C ASP A 443 7.75 45.59 14.68
N LEU A 444 6.49 45.15 14.64
CA LEU A 444 6.01 44.15 13.69
C LEU A 444 6.10 44.64 12.24
N ALA A 445 5.92 45.94 11.97
CA ALA A 445 6.00 46.49 10.63
C ALA A 445 7.44 46.44 10.10
N LYS A 446 8.41 46.88 10.91
CA LYS A 446 9.84 46.76 10.54
C LYS A 446 10.30 45.32 10.43
N SER A 447 9.75 44.44 11.28
CA SER A 447 10.03 43.00 11.22
C SER A 447 9.48 42.38 9.93
N MET A 448 8.31 42.85 9.45
CA MET A 448 7.73 42.46 8.17
C MET A 448 8.62 42.88 7.01
N ASP A 449 9.09 44.13 6.99
CA ASP A 449 10.01 44.60 5.96
C ASP A 449 11.29 43.74 5.91
N GLY A 450 11.83 43.37 7.07
CA GLY A 450 12.98 42.46 7.16
C GLY A 450 12.68 41.04 6.64
N ALA A 451 11.50 40.50 6.94
CA ALA A 451 11.05 39.21 6.43
C ALA A 451 10.91 39.21 4.89
N LEU A 452 10.34 40.28 4.33
CA LEU A 452 10.18 40.43 2.87
C LEU A 452 11.53 40.64 2.18
N GLN A 453 12.45 41.43 2.76
CA GLN A 453 13.83 41.54 2.25
C GLN A 453 14.57 40.20 2.25
N SER A 454 14.31 39.35 3.25
CA SER A 454 14.86 37.99 3.24
C SER A 454 14.30 37.14 2.11
N LEU A 455 13.04 37.34 1.71
CA LEU A 455 12.43 36.66 0.59
C LEU A 455 12.99 37.17 -0.75
N GLU A 456 13.24 38.48 -0.86
CA GLU A 456 13.96 39.07 -2.01
C GLU A 456 15.37 38.50 -2.16
N ALA A 457 16.10 38.35 -1.05
CA ALA A 457 17.42 37.73 -1.04
C ALA A 457 17.41 36.25 -1.48
N GLN A 458 16.26 35.58 -1.38
CA GLN A 458 16.05 34.22 -1.86
C GLN A 458 15.57 34.15 -3.32
N GLY A 459 15.46 35.29 -4.00
CA GLY A 459 15.17 35.38 -5.44
C GLY A 459 13.78 35.90 -5.79
N ALA A 460 12.97 36.35 -4.83
CA ALA A 460 11.71 37.03 -5.13
C ALA A 460 11.97 38.41 -5.74
N GLN A 461 11.31 38.73 -6.85
CA GLN A 461 11.43 40.01 -7.54
C GLN A 461 10.05 40.64 -7.78
N ASN A 462 10.00 41.96 -8.04
CA ASN A 462 8.76 42.68 -8.36
C ASN A 462 7.63 42.42 -7.34
N MET A 463 7.95 42.51 -6.05
CA MET A 463 6.99 42.22 -4.99
C MET A 463 5.90 43.29 -4.92
N ILE A 464 4.64 42.85 -4.91
CA ILE A 464 3.48 43.64 -4.53
C ILE A 464 3.14 43.27 -3.09
N VAL A 465 3.01 44.26 -2.21
CA VAL A 465 2.79 44.05 -0.78
C VAL A 465 1.54 44.80 -0.35
N LYS A 466 0.65 44.10 0.35
CA LYS A 466 -0.45 44.66 1.13
C LYS A 466 -0.29 44.18 2.56
N GLN A 467 -0.63 45.03 3.53
CA GLN A 467 -0.54 44.69 4.95
C GLN A 467 -1.89 44.94 5.62
N GLU A 468 -2.25 44.08 6.55
CA GLU A 468 -3.45 44.20 7.37
C GLU A 468 -3.21 43.63 8.79
N GLU A 469 -3.98 44.13 9.76
CA GLU A 469 -3.98 43.52 11.10
C GLU A 469 -4.58 42.12 11.03
N PHE A 470 -3.99 41.18 11.77
CA PHE A 470 -4.46 39.81 11.85
C PHE A 470 -4.67 39.41 13.30
N GLU A 471 -5.70 38.61 13.56
CA GLU A 471 -6.01 38.08 14.88
C GLU A 471 -6.21 36.58 14.76
N THR A 472 -5.50 35.80 15.58
CA THR A 472 -5.70 34.34 15.64
C THR A 472 -7.08 34.02 16.24
N PRO A 473 -7.61 32.79 16.06
CA PRO A 473 -8.84 32.35 16.73
C PRO A 473 -8.79 32.48 18.27
N GLU A 474 -7.59 32.48 18.85
CA GLU A 474 -7.32 32.66 20.28
C GLU A 474 -7.20 34.13 20.73
N GLY A 475 -7.38 35.08 19.81
CA GLY A 475 -7.36 36.52 20.08
C GLY A 475 -5.97 37.15 20.10
N VAL A 476 -4.94 36.47 19.57
CA VAL A 476 -3.58 37.02 19.53
C VAL A 476 -3.42 37.89 18.30
N LYS A 477 -3.07 39.17 18.52
CA LYS A 477 -2.84 40.14 17.46
C LYS A 477 -1.48 39.94 16.79
N GLY A 478 -1.48 40.03 15.47
CA GLY A 478 -0.31 39.98 14.61
C GLY A 478 -0.46 40.89 13.40
N LEU A 479 0.54 40.85 12.53
CA LEU A 479 0.56 41.57 11.26
C LEU A 479 0.58 40.57 10.11
N LYS A 480 -0.38 40.68 9.19
CA LYS A 480 -0.40 39.91 7.95
C LYS A 480 0.08 40.77 6.79
N ALA A 481 0.96 40.21 5.97
CA ALA A 481 1.29 40.76 4.66
C ALA A 481 0.96 39.75 3.58
N TYR A 482 0.44 40.20 2.45
CA TYR A 482 0.13 39.35 1.32
C TYR A 482 0.29 40.09 0.00
N GLY A 483 0.45 39.33 -1.07
CA GLY A 483 0.53 39.89 -2.41
C GLY A 483 1.18 38.94 -3.38
N THR A 484 1.89 39.47 -4.37
CA THR A 484 2.49 38.65 -5.42
C THR A 484 3.95 38.99 -5.65
N PHE A 485 4.72 38.05 -6.16
CA PHE A 485 6.10 38.27 -6.61
C PHE A 485 6.41 37.44 -7.85
N SER A 486 7.47 37.81 -8.56
CA SER A 486 8.00 37.10 -9.73
C SER A 486 9.18 36.23 -9.33
N GLN A 487 9.02 34.93 -9.55
CA GLN A 487 9.96 33.81 -9.48
C GLN A 487 10.78 33.58 -10.75
N LEU A 488 12.09 33.88 -10.82
CA LEU A 488 12.91 33.38 -11.93
C LEU A 488 13.37 31.93 -11.70
N ASP A 489 12.90 31.00 -12.53
CA ASP A 489 13.41 29.63 -12.55
C ASP A 489 14.77 29.60 -13.26
N SER A 490 15.85 29.42 -12.49
CA SER A 490 17.22 29.36 -13.01
C SER A 490 17.50 28.16 -13.93
N GLN A 491 16.67 27.10 -13.88
CA GLN A 491 16.82 25.91 -14.72
C GLN A 491 16.14 26.11 -16.08
N ASN A 492 14.93 26.66 -16.10
CA ASN A 492 14.12 26.78 -17.32
C ASN A 492 14.09 28.20 -17.94
N LYS A 493 14.69 29.19 -17.28
CA LYS A 493 14.64 30.63 -17.66
C LYS A 493 13.22 31.17 -17.80
N THR A 494 12.25 30.56 -17.13
CA THR A 494 10.86 31.00 -17.10
C THR A 494 10.58 31.77 -15.82
N THR A 495 9.81 32.85 -15.93
CA THR A 495 9.34 33.60 -14.76
C THR A 495 7.96 33.09 -14.36
N ALA A 496 7.81 32.57 -13.14
CA ALA A 496 6.52 32.24 -12.54
C ALA A 496 6.04 33.40 -11.67
N ARG A 497 4.73 33.66 -11.64
CA ARG A 497 4.15 34.59 -10.67
C ARG A 497 3.62 33.80 -9.48
N MET A 498 3.97 34.24 -8.29
CA MET A 498 3.67 33.59 -7.03
C MET A 498 2.76 34.48 -6.20
N TYR A 499 1.79 33.90 -5.52
CA TYR A 499 1.03 34.54 -4.45
C TYR A 499 1.63 34.15 -3.10
N TYR A 500 1.75 35.10 -2.18
CA TYR A 500 2.30 34.84 -0.85
C TYR A 500 1.46 35.47 0.25
N GLU A 501 1.53 34.84 1.43
CA GLU A 501 0.99 35.32 2.68
C GLU A 501 2.03 35.12 3.78
N ALA A 502 2.27 36.16 4.56
CA ALA A 502 3.19 36.18 5.69
C ALA A 502 2.46 36.65 6.94
N LEU A 503 2.58 35.92 8.04
CA LEU A 503 2.09 36.32 9.36
C LEU A 503 3.27 36.56 10.29
N LEU A 504 3.18 37.64 11.07
CA LEU A 504 4.10 37.95 12.16
C LEU A 504 3.36 38.14 13.47
N PHE A 505 3.89 37.52 14.51
CA PHE A 505 3.45 37.70 15.89
C PHE A 505 4.66 38.00 16.79
N SER A 506 4.41 38.71 17.89
CA SER A 506 5.42 39.04 18.89
C SER A 506 4.92 38.62 20.27
N GLN A 507 5.62 37.68 20.90
CA GLN A 507 5.34 37.21 22.27
C GLN A 507 6.65 36.96 23.02
N GLU A 508 6.70 37.28 24.33
CA GLU A 508 7.86 36.98 25.21
C GLU A 508 9.22 37.50 24.70
N GLY A 509 9.23 38.66 24.03
CA GLY A 509 10.45 39.21 23.43
C GLY A 509 11.00 38.39 22.25
N GLY A 510 10.21 37.46 21.71
CA GLY A 510 10.46 36.71 20.49
C GLY A 510 9.52 37.09 19.34
N LEU A 511 9.93 36.77 18.13
CA LEU A 511 9.17 36.96 16.89
C LEU A 511 8.83 35.59 16.29
N GLN A 512 7.56 35.37 16.00
CA GLN A 512 7.04 34.22 15.28
C GLN A 512 6.66 34.64 13.87
N GLN A 513 7.17 33.91 12.87
CA GLN A 513 6.93 34.17 11.46
C GLN A 513 6.38 32.93 10.77
N ILE A 514 5.31 33.10 10.00
CA ILE A 514 4.78 32.09 9.10
C ILE A 514 4.81 32.70 7.70
N LEU A 515 5.37 31.98 6.73
CA LEU A 515 5.40 32.38 5.33
C LEU A 515 4.86 31.24 4.48
N ILE A 516 3.91 31.54 3.62
CA ILE A 516 3.33 30.61 2.65
C ILE A 516 3.39 31.29 1.29
N PHE A 517 3.79 30.56 0.25
CA PHE A 517 3.55 31.01 -1.12
C PHE A 517 3.28 29.84 -2.05
N HIS A 518 2.53 30.12 -3.11
CA HIS A 518 2.19 29.17 -4.17
C HIS A 518 2.02 29.89 -5.52
N GLU A 519 1.87 29.17 -6.62
CA GLU A 519 1.67 29.78 -7.95
C GLU A 519 0.40 30.65 -7.99
N GLU A 520 0.48 31.84 -8.57
CA GLU A 520 -0.66 32.75 -8.70
C GLU A 520 -1.74 32.14 -9.59
N GLY A 521 -2.96 32.05 -9.09
CA GLY A 521 -4.08 31.40 -9.79
C GLY A 521 -4.31 29.93 -9.42
N ASP A 522 -3.46 29.34 -8.57
CA ASP A 522 -3.68 28.00 -8.02
C ASP A 522 -4.77 28.04 -6.93
N SER A 523 -5.95 27.53 -7.25
CA SER A 523 -7.08 27.47 -6.31
C SER A 523 -6.78 26.55 -5.12
N TYR A 524 -6.12 25.42 -5.33
CA TYR A 524 -5.80 24.48 -4.25
C TYR A 524 -4.74 25.07 -3.32
N GLY A 525 -3.77 25.82 -3.87
CA GLY A 525 -2.81 26.59 -3.10
C GLY A 525 -3.46 27.60 -2.15
N ASN A 526 -4.50 28.32 -2.62
CA ASN A 526 -5.26 29.25 -1.79
C ASN A 526 -5.98 28.51 -0.65
N GLU A 527 -6.63 27.37 -0.94
CA GLU A 527 -7.33 26.57 0.09
C GLU A 527 -6.36 26.02 1.14
N ILE A 528 -5.17 25.58 0.73
CA ILE A 528 -4.11 25.16 1.66
C ILE A 528 -3.69 26.34 2.53
N SER A 529 -3.41 27.50 1.93
CA SER A 529 -2.97 28.69 2.68
C SER A 529 -4.02 29.09 3.71
N GLU A 530 -5.28 29.21 3.30
CA GLU A 530 -6.39 29.55 4.19
C GLU A 530 -6.51 28.56 5.36
N ARG A 531 -6.43 27.25 5.11
CA ARG A 531 -6.48 26.25 6.17
C ARG A 531 -5.28 26.33 7.12
N VAL A 532 -4.07 26.51 6.59
CA VAL A 532 -2.87 26.67 7.41
C VAL A 532 -3.01 27.91 8.30
N LEU A 533 -3.42 29.06 7.76
CA LEU A 533 -3.58 30.31 8.51
C LEU A 533 -4.68 30.22 9.58
N ASN A 534 -5.78 29.52 9.30
CA ASN A 534 -6.90 29.34 10.24
C ASN A 534 -6.59 28.37 11.40
N THR A 535 -5.50 27.59 11.30
CA THR A 535 -5.09 26.63 12.34
C THR A 535 -3.92 27.12 13.18
N VAL A 536 -3.48 28.36 12.98
CA VAL A 536 -2.38 28.95 13.74
C VAL A 536 -2.81 29.22 15.18
N GLU A 537 -2.18 28.51 16.10
CA GLU A 537 -2.33 28.63 17.55
C GLU A 537 -0.98 29.02 18.16
N LEU A 538 -0.99 29.97 19.09
CA LEU A 538 0.24 30.47 19.73
C LEU A 538 0.25 30.06 21.19
N LYS A 539 1.29 29.33 21.59
CA LYS A 539 1.38 28.83 22.96
C LYS A 539 1.53 30.01 23.93
N GLN A 540 0.49 30.27 24.72
CA GLN A 540 0.54 31.28 25.77
C GLN A 540 1.47 30.77 26.89
N ALA A 541 2.43 31.59 27.33
CA ALA A 541 3.18 31.29 28.55
C ALA A 541 2.18 31.10 29.70
N SER A 542 2.32 29.98 30.42
CA SER A 542 1.66 29.82 31.71
C SER A 542 1.99 31.02 32.60
N LYS A 543 0.96 31.74 33.05
CA LYS A 543 1.06 32.79 34.07
C LYS A 543 1.77 32.30 35.33
#